data_AF-A0A1Y6G7V3-F1
#
_entry.id   AF-A0A1Y6G7V3-F1
#
_cell.length_a   1.000
_cell.length_b   1.000
_cell.length_c   1.000
_cell.angle_alpha   90.00
_cell.angle_beta   90.00
_cell.angle_gamma   90.00
#
_symmetry.space_group_name_H-M   'P 1'
#
loop_
_entity.id
_entity.type
_entity.pdbx_description
1 polymer ?
#
loop_
_entity_poly.entity_id
_entity_poly.type
_entity_poly.pdbx_seq_one_letter_code
_entity_poly.pdbx_strand_id
1 'polypeptide(L)' 'MKSKEETLIDLKRELLRIGSTNQRDYDLLKRKGQVLSTTICRRLKLSWPEVVKKLDGKANTSQIISNEFY' A
#
# COMPACT_ATOMS: atom_id res chain seq x y z
N MET A 1 16.82 4.75 10.07
CA MET A 1 15.48 5.12 9.53
C MET A 1 15.28 4.33 8.25
N LYS A 2 14.15 3.63 8.08
CA LYS A 2 13.83 2.97 6.80
C LYS A 2 13.65 4.02 5.70
N SER A 3 14.13 3.73 4.50
CA SER A 3 13.96 4.62 3.36
C SER A 3 12.49 4.71 2.92
N LYS A 4 12.15 5.72 2.12
CA LYS A 4 10.81 5.84 1.54
C LYS A 4 10.48 4.66 0.62
N GLU A 5 11.44 4.18 -0.17
CA GLU A 5 11.28 2.96 -0.98
C GLU A 5 11.00 1.73 -0.13
N GLU A 6 11.76 1.49 0.94
CA GLU A 6 11.54 0.33 1.81
C GLU A 6 10.15 0.35 2.44
N THR A 7 9.68 1.53 2.84
CA THR A 7 8.32 1.70 3.38
C THR A 7 7.25 1.33 2.34
N LEU A 8 7.45 1.69 1.06
CA LEU A 8 6.53 1.35 -0.03
C LEU A 8 6.55 -0.15 -0.35
N ILE A 9 7.73 -0.79 -0.34
CA ILE A 9 7.87 -2.23 -0.58
C ILE A 9 7.19 -3.04 0.53
N ASP A 10 7.45 -2.69 1.79
CA ASP A 10 6.83 -3.34 2.94
C ASP A 10 5.30 -3.15 2.90
N LEU A 11 4.83 -1.94 2.60
CA LEU A 11 3.40 -1.66 2.44
C LEU A 11 2.78 -2.49 1.33
N LYS A 12 3.41 -2.57 0.15
CA LYS A 12 2.91 -3.37 -0.98
C LYS A 12 2.73 -4.84 -0.60
N ARG A 13 3.74 -5.42 0.05
CA ARG A 13 3.69 -6.81 0.54
C ARG A 13 2.54 -7.00 1.52
N GLU A 14 2.32 -6.01 2.39
CA GLU A 14 1.28 -6.10 3.40
C GLU A 14 -0.13 -5.94 2.82
N LEU A 15 -0.33 -5.03 1.87
CA LEU A 15 -1.60 -4.90 1.14
C LEU A 15 -1.91 -6.15 0.33
N LEU A 16 -0.91 -6.74 -0.34
CA LEU A 16 -1.06 -8.02 -1.04
C LEU A 16 -1.40 -9.17 -0.09
N ARG A 17 -0.78 -9.22 1.10
CA ARG A 17 -1.11 -10.23 2.12
C ARG A 17 -2.53 -10.07 2.65
N ILE A 18 -2.97 -8.83 2.86
CA ILE A 18 -4.34 -8.54 3.31
C ILE A 18 -5.35 -8.81 2.18
N GLY A 19 -4.95 -8.63 0.93
CA GLY A 19 -5.83 -8.73 -0.24
C GLY A 19 -6.73 -7.50 -0.41
N SER A 20 -6.40 -6.38 0.25
CA SER A 20 -7.18 -5.15 0.18
C SER A 20 -6.26 -3.93 0.15
N THR A 21 -6.62 -2.95 -0.67
CA THR A 21 -5.99 -1.63 -0.73
C THR A 21 -6.78 -0.58 0.07
N ASN A 22 -7.87 -0.96 0.72
CA ASN A 22 -8.64 -0.07 1.58
C ASN A 22 -7.86 0.33 2.82
N GLN A 23 -7.92 1.61 3.16
CA GLN A 23 -7.21 2.17 4.31
C GLN A 23 -7.66 1.54 5.63
N ARG A 24 -8.97 1.34 5.80
CA ARG A 24 -9.56 0.74 7.01
C ARG A 24 -9.12 -0.70 7.18
N ASP A 25 -9.17 -1.48 6.11
CA ASP A 25 -8.76 -2.89 6.11
C ASP A 25 -7.28 -3.01 6.45
N TYR A 26 -6.45 -2.12 5.90
CA TYR A 26 -5.04 -2.04 6.27
C TYR A 26 -4.86 -1.78 7.77
N ASP A 27 -5.49 -0.74 8.32
CA ASP A 27 -5.31 -0.40 9.73
C ASP A 27 -5.84 -1.47 10.69
N LEU A 28 -6.86 -2.24 10.27
CA LEU A 28 -7.43 -3.36 11.01
C LEU A 28 -6.56 -4.63 10.94
N LEU A 29 -6.04 -4.96 9.76
CA LEU A 29 -5.39 -6.25 9.47
C LEU A 29 -3.86 -6.17 9.40
N LYS A 30 -3.27 -4.98 9.56
CA LYS A 30 -1.81 -4.81 9.62
C LYS A 30 -1.19 -5.63 10.73
N ARG A 31 0.06 -6.07 10.51
CA ARG A 31 0.83 -6.80 11.53
C ARG A 31 1.15 -5.89 12.72
N LYS A 32 1.26 -6.49 13.90
CA LYS A 32 1.70 -5.78 15.11
C LYS A 32 3.10 -5.18 14.88
N GLY A 33 3.26 -3.89 15.15
CA GLY A 33 4.50 -3.15 14.87
C GLY A 33 4.52 -2.43 13.51
N GLN A 34 3.56 -2.67 12.61
CA GLN A 34 3.35 -1.84 11.43
C GLN A 34 2.75 -0.48 11.84
N VAL A 35 3.22 0.57 11.17
CA VAL A 35 2.69 1.93 11.35
C VAL A 35 1.28 2.05 10.77
N LEU A 36 0.50 3.02 11.27
CA LEU A 36 -0.84 3.30 10.73
C LEU A 36 -0.74 3.90 9.33
N SER A 37 -1.81 3.73 8.56
CA SER A 37 -2.00 4.35 7.25
C SER A 37 -1.73 5.87 7.28
N THR A 38 -2.19 6.55 8.33
CA THR A 38 -2.00 7.99 8.55
C THR A 38 -0.53 8.36 8.70
N THR A 39 0.23 7.55 9.42
CA THR A 39 1.68 7.72 9.60
C THR A 39 2.43 7.50 8.28
N ILE A 40 2.00 6.52 7.49
CA ILE A 40 2.56 6.26 6.14
C ILE A 40 2.30 7.46 5.23
N CYS A 41 1.06 7.95 5.18
CA CYS A 41 0.67 9.12 4.40
C CYS A 41 1.52 10.34 4.77
N ARG A 42 1.69 10.61 6.08
CA ARG A 42 2.51 11.71 6.58
C ARG A 42 3.99 11.57 6.18
N ARG A 43 4.56 10.37 6.25
CA ARG A 43 5.98 10.11 5.86
C ARG A 43 6.21 10.30 4.37
N LEU A 44 5.25 9.87 3.56
CA LEU A 44 5.32 9.94 2.11
C LEU A 44 4.89 11.32 1.57
N LYS A 45 4.24 12.14 2.41
CA LYS A 45 3.58 13.40 2.03
C LYS A 45 2.57 13.18 0.89
N LEU A 46 1.84 12.08 0.96
CA LEU A 46 0.84 11.65 -0.02
C LEU A 46 -0.42 11.22 0.71
N SER A 47 -1.58 11.35 0.06
CA SER A 47 -2.83 10.74 0.52
C SER A 47 -2.81 9.23 0.31
N TRP A 48 -3.64 8.49 1.05
CA TRP A 48 -3.70 7.03 0.92
C TRP A 48 -4.00 6.56 -0.51
N PRO A 49 -4.97 7.15 -1.25
CA PRO A 49 -5.21 6.78 -2.65
C PRO A 49 -3.99 7.01 -3.54
N GLU A 50 -3.22 8.09 -3.34
CA GLU A 50 -1.99 8.34 -4.08
C GLU A 50 -0.89 7.34 -3.73
N VAL A 51 -0.81 6.92 -2.47
CA VAL A 51 0.11 5.86 -2.05
C VAL A 51 -0.23 4.56 -2.79
N VAL A 52 -1.49 4.14 -2.78
CA VAL A 52 -1.96 2.94 -3.50
C VAL A 52 -1.67 3.07 -4.99
N LYS A 53 -2.03 4.19 -5.62
CA LYS A 53 -1.74 4.48 -7.04
C LYS A 53 -0.24 4.39 -7.35
N LYS A 54 0.63 4.81 -6.44
CA LYS A 54 2.09 4.74 -6.59
C LYS A 54 2.63 3.32 -6.44
N LEU A 55 1.94 2.45 -5.70
CA LEU A 55 2.27 1.03 -5.56
C LEU A 55 1.83 0.22 -6.79
N ASP A 56 0.70 0.60 -7.38
CA ASP A 56 0.17 0.01 -8.62
C ASP A 56 0.93 0.53 -9.84
N GLY A 57 1.20 1.84 -9.93
CA GLY A 57 1.89 2.48 -11.05
C GLY A 57 3.40 2.22 -11.16
N LYS A 58 4.00 1.44 -10.26
CA LYS A 58 5.40 1.00 -10.33
C LYS A 58 5.57 -0.50 -10.61
N ALA A 59 4.49 -1.25 -10.85
CA ALA A 59 4.60 -2.53 -11.53
C ALA A 59 4.46 -2.27 -13.03
N ASN A 60 5.35 -2.83 -13.83
CA ASN A 60 5.13 -2.97 -15.27
C ASN A 60 3.70 -3.45 -15.50
N THR A 61 2.89 -2.54 -15.99
CA THR A 61 1.52 -2.76 -16.46
C THR A 61 1.58 -3.83 -17.53
N SER A 62 1.10 -5.04 -17.19
CA SER A 62 0.51 -5.96 -18.16
C SER A 62 -0.20 -7.19 -17.57
N GLN A 63 -0.17 -7.52 -16.26
CA GLN A 63 -0.70 -8.85 -15.88
C GLN A 63 -1.51 -9.05 -14.59
N ILE A 64 -1.82 -8.06 -13.75
CA ILE A 64 -2.52 -8.36 -12.47
C ILE A 64 -3.90 -7.73 -12.31
N ILE A 65 -4.30 -6.75 -13.14
CA ILE A 65 -5.62 -6.10 -13.00
C ILE A 65 -6.41 -6.15 -14.31
N SER A 66 -6.46 -7.32 -14.93
CA SER A 66 -7.41 -7.58 -16.04
C SER A 66 -8.57 -8.48 -15.65
N ASN A 67 -8.73 -8.83 -14.37
CA ASN A 67 -9.89 -9.59 -13.93
C ASN A 67 -10.46 -8.95 -12.64
N GLU A 68 -11.75 -8.67 -12.68
CA GLU A 68 -12.62 -8.38 -11.53
C GLU A 68 -12.86 -6.92 -11.10
N PHE A 69 -12.95 -5.96 -12.02
CA PHE A 69 -13.86 -4.80 -11.80
C PHE A 69 -14.42 -4.25 -13.12
N TYR A 70 -15.18 -5.08 -13.85
CA TYR A 70 -16.48 -4.77 -14.46
C TYR A 70 -17.04 -6.02 -15.15
#